data_AF-A0A8T7CQU0-F1
#
_entry.id   AF-A0A8T7CQU0-F1
#
_cell.length_a   1.000
_cell.length_b   1.000
_cell.length_c   1.000
_cell.angle_alpha   90.00
_cell.angle_beta   90.00
_cell.angle_gamma   90.00
#
_symmetry.space_group_name_H-M   'P 1'
#
loop_
_entity.id
_entity.type
_entity.pdbx_description
1 polymer ?
#
loop_
_entity_poly.entity_id
_entity_poly.type
_entity_poly.pdbx_seq_one_letter_code
_entity_poly.pdbx_strand_id
1 'polypeptide(L)'
;MVDFEDTPQRQVFSVSELSGAARELLEDNFPLIWVEGEISNLAQPASGHIYFSLKDPSAQLRCAMFRMKRRLLDFDPENGQQVLVRAKVSLYEARGDFQLIIEHMEEAGDGALRREYEAMKRRLRNEGLFEAAHKQAIPELPKQIGVLTSPTGAAIRDILSVLKRRFPSIPILIYPVPVQGQGATKKIAQAIELANIRRECDVLLLSRGGGSLEDLWAFNEELLAHAIFKSEIPIVSAVGHEVDFTIADFVADVRAATPSAAAELLSPDRQEWLARLNSLQRRLLG
;
A
#
# COMPACT_ATOMS: atom_id res chain seq x y z
N MET A 1 -17.28 26.47 66.11
CA MET A 1 -15.81 26.61 66.13
C MET A 1 -15.30 25.70 65.04
N VAL A 2 -14.87 26.29 63.93
CA VAL A 2 -14.43 25.61 62.71
C VAL A 2 -12.95 25.91 62.57
N ASP A 3 -12.11 24.89 62.61
CA ASP A 3 -10.70 24.84 62.17
C ASP A 3 -10.41 23.33 61.93
N PHE A 4 -9.65 22.82 60.97
CA PHE A 4 -8.52 23.36 60.21
C PHE A 4 -8.56 22.89 58.74
N GLU A 5 -8.00 23.73 57.86
CA GLU A 5 -7.74 23.48 56.44
C GLU A 5 -6.75 22.33 56.22
N ASP A 6 -7.11 21.41 55.32
CA ASP A 6 -6.25 20.32 54.83
C ASP A 6 -5.39 20.86 53.68
N THR A 7 -4.22 21.44 54.01
CA THR A 7 -3.30 21.98 53.00
C THR A 7 -2.66 20.82 52.23
N PRO A 8 -2.79 20.73 50.89
CA PRO A 8 -2.22 19.63 50.13
C PRO A 8 -0.70 19.59 50.32
N GLN A 9 -0.20 18.45 50.79
CA GLN A 9 1.22 18.23 51.05
C GLN A 9 2.02 18.43 49.75
N ARG A 10 2.86 19.47 49.72
CA ARG A 10 3.66 19.81 48.53
C ARG A 10 4.69 18.71 48.28
N GLN A 11 4.46 17.87 47.27
CA GLN A 11 5.43 16.89 46.81
C GLN A 11 6.60 17.62 46.12
N VAL A 12 7.83 17.37 46.59
CA VAL A 12 9.07 17.97 46.07
C VAL A 12 9.92 16.85 45.50
N PHE A 13 10.17 16.88 44.20
CA PHE A 13 11.07 15.94 43.51
C PHE A 13 12.48 16.52 43.43
N SER A 14 13.50 15.67 43.60
CA SER A 14 14.85 15.95 43.12
C SER A 14 14.91 15.90 41.59
N VAL A 15 15.94 16.51 41.00
CA VAL A 15 16.12 16.52 39.54
C VAL A 15 16.23 15.11 38.97
N SER A 16 16.93 14.20 39.65
CA SER A 16 17.05 12.80 39.22
C SER A 16 15.73 12.04 39.32
N GLU A 17 14.95 12.27 40.39
CA GLU A 17 13.64 11.63 40.55
C GLU A 17 12.66 12.11 39.48
N LEU A 18 12.65 13.41 39.16
CA LEU A 18 11.79 13.95 38.11
C LEU A 18 12.18 13.42 36.72
N SER A 19 13.47 13.41 36.40
CA SER A 19 13.95 12.87 35.11
C SER A 19 13.66 11.38 34.97
N GLY A 20 13.86 10.59 36.03
CA GLY A 20 13.54 9.16 36.03
C GLY A 20 12.05 8.91 35.83
N ALA A 21 11.20 9.62 36.58
CA ALA A 21 9.74 9.52 36.45
C ALA A 21 9.25 9.94 35.05
N ALA A 22 9.84 10.99 34.46
CA ALA A 22 9.51 11.41 33.09
C ALA A 22 9.93 10.35 32.06
N ARG A 23 11.11 9.72 32.22
CA ARG A 23 11.53 8.61 31.35
C ARG A 23 10.56 7.45 31.42
N GLU A 24 10.21 7.01 32.62
CA GLU A 24 9.26 5.89 32.82
C GLU A 24 7.92 6.18 32.16
N LEU A 25 7.35 7.37 32.39
CA LEU A 25 6.10 7.78 31.74
C LEU A 25 6.20 7.76 30.21
N LEU A 26 7.31 8.22 29.64
CA LEU A 26 7.51 8.20 28.20
C LEU A 26 7.63 6.77 27.65
N GLU A 27 8.44 5.93 28.29
CA GLU A 27 8.66 4.55 27.87
C GLU A 27 7.40 3.68 28.02
N ASP A 28 6.57 3.94 29.03
CA ASP A 28 5.31 3.22 29.26
C ASP A 28 4.22 3.63 28.27
N ASN A 29 4.14 4.92 27.90
CA ASN A 29 3.08 5.43 27.02
C ASN A 29 3.43 5.34 25.54
N PHE A 30 4.72 5.32 25.19
CA PHE A 30 5.18 5.17 23.83
C PHE A 30 5.97 3.87 23.69
N PRO A 31 5.30 2.78 23.28
CA PRO A 31 5.97 1.52 23.00
C PRO A 31 6.88 1.67 21.76
N LEU A 32 7.26 0.56 21.14
CA LEU A 32 8.05 0.60 19.91
C LEU A 32 7.23 1.26 18.77
N ILE A 33 7.68 2.44 18.32
CA ILE A 33 7.00 3.25 17.30
C ILE A 33 7.82 3.37 16.01
N TRP A 34 7.17 3.83 14.95
CA TRP A 34 7.80 4.23 13.70
C TRP A 34 7.78 5.76 13.54
N VAL A 35 8.89 6.33 13.08
CA VAL A 35 9.05 7.78 12.86
C VAL A 35 9.78 7.99 11.54
N GLU A 36 9.27 8.90 10.72
CA GLU A 36 9.90 9.32 9.47
C GLU A 36 10.58 10.68 9.67
N GLY A 37 11.75 10.89 9.07
CA GLY A 37 12.36 12.22 9.01
C GLY A 37 13.68 12.24 8.26
N GLU A 38 14.24 13.43 8.14
CA GLU A 38 15.55 13.64 7.52
C GLU A 38 16.66 13.52 8.58
N ILE A 39 17.72 12.79 8.28
CA ILE A 39 18.91 12.73 9.12
C ILE A 39 19.67 14.05 9.02
N SER A 40 20.01 14.62 10.17
CA SER A 40 20.90 15.77 10.28
C SER A 40 21.85 15.62 11.46
N ASN A 41 22.95 16.38 11.49
CA ASN A 41 23.96 16.33 12.56
C ASN A 41 24.48 14.90 12.86
N LEU A 42 24.64 14.07 11.82
CA LEU A 42 25.14 12.71 11.96
C LEU A 42 26.57 12.68 12.50
N ALA A 43 26.80 11.92 13.57
CA ALA A 43 28.08 11.70 14.21
C ALA A 43 28.34 10.19 14.37
N GLN A 44 29.51 9.75 13.91
CA GLN A 44 29.93 8.34 13.91
C GLN A 44 31.25 8.14 14.69
N PRO A 45 31.24 8.17 16.02
CA PRO A 45 32.45 7.97 16.83
C PRO A 45 33.02 6.55 16.74
N ALA A 46 34.29 6.38 17.11
CA ALA A 46 35.01 5.09 17.06
C ALA A 46 34.36 3.94 17.87
N SER A 47 33.45 4.25 18.81
CA SER A 47 32.64 3.25 19.52
C SER A 47 31.76 2.39 18.60
N GLY A 48 31.46 2.87 17.38
CA GLY A 48 30.59 2.23 16.41
C GLY A 48 29.11 2.50 16.61
N HIS A 49 28.74 3.31 17.60
CA HIS A 49 27.41 3.92 17.70
C HIS A 49 27.25 5.03 16.66
N ILE A 50 26.02 5.33 16.27
CA ILE A 50 25.71 6.56 15.52
C ILE A 50 24.71 7.40 16.29
N TYR A 51 24.93 8.70 16.24
CA TYR A 51 24.06 9.70 16.83
C TYR A 51 23.68 10.69 15.74
N PHE A 52 22.42 11.08 15.68
CA PHE A 52 21.94 12.05 14.70
C PHE A 52 20.72 12.77 15.24
N SER A 53 20.22 13.75 14.49
CA SER A 53 18.93 14.38 14.73
C SER A 53 18.01 13.99 13.59
N LEU A 54 16.85 13.44 13.91
CA LEU A 54 15.78 13.20 12.95
C LEU A 54 14.88 14.43 12.95
N LYS A 55 14.70 15.07 11.79
CA LYS A 55 13.94 16.32 11.68
C LYS A 55 12.85 16.26 10.62
N ASP A 56 11.84 17.08 10.82
CA ASP A 56 10.83 17.48 9.84
C ASP A 56 10.80 19.03 9.72
N PRO A 57 9.91 19.65 8.91
CA PRO A 57 9.87 21.11 8.78
C PRO A 57 9.56 21.89 10.06
N SER A 58 9.02 21.24 11.09
CA SER A 58 8.47 21.84 12.31
C SER A 58 9.19 21.43 13.60
N ALA A 59 9.85 20.28 13.61
CA ALA A 59 10.44 19.68 14.81
C ALA A 59 11.71 18.88 14.50
N GLN A 60 12.52 18.65 15.54
CA GLN A 60 13.67 17.75 15.49
C GLN A 60 13.80 16.97 16.79
N LEU A 61 14.31 15.74 16.69
CA LEU A 61 14.53 14.82 17.80
C LEU A 61 15.94 14.25 17.76
N ARG A 62 16.56 14.07 18.93
CA ARG A 62 17.86 13.41 19.04
C ARG A 62 17.68 11.90 18.95
N CYS A 63 18.56 11.25 18.19
CA CYS A 63 18.51 9.83 17.94
C CYS A 63 19.85 9.17 18.27
N ALA A 64 19.79 7.99 18.86
CA ALA A 64 20.94 7.14 19.10
C ALA A 64 20.69 5.74 18.56
N MET A 65 21.63 5.20 17.78
CA MET A 65 21.59 3.81 17.31
C MET A 65 22.84 3.08 17.78
N PHE A 66 22.64 2.03 18.57
CA PHE A 66 23.74 1.27 19.12
C PHE A 66 24.40 0.37 18.06
N ARG A 67 25.68 0.03 18.30
CA ARG A 67 26.57 -0.62 17.33
C ARG A 67 25.99 -1.94 16.82
N MET A 68 25.35 -2.71 17.71
CA MET A 68 24.76 -3.98 17.35
C MET A 68 23.59 -3.83 16.37
N LYS A 69 22.80 -2.75 16.51
CA LYS A 69 21.70 -2.45 15.58
C LYS A 69 22.23 -1.87 14.27
N ARG A 70 23.20 -0.95 14.35
CA ARG A 70 23.85 -0.35 13.16
C ARG A 70 24.40 -1.42 12.21
N ARG A 71 25.01 -2.48 12.76
CA ARG A 71 25.55 -3.61 11.97
C ARG A 71 24.52 -4.39 11.15
N LEU A 72 23.23 -4.22 11.44
CA LEU A 72 22.13 -4.86 10.73
C LEU A 72 21.60 -3.98 9.59
N LEU A 73 22.17 -2.81 9.36
CA LEU A 73 21.80 -1.95 8.25
C LEU A 73 22.45 -2.45 6.97
N ASP A 74 21.65 -2.49 5.91
CA ASP A 74 22.10 -2.84 4.56
C ASP A 74 22.56 -1.60 3.77
N PHE A 75 22.59 -0.42 4.41
CA PHE A 75 23.05 0.85 3.86
C PHE A 75 23.81 1.67 4.91
N ASP A 76 24.57 2.70 4.49
CA ASP A 76 25.24 3.64 5.39
C ASP A 76 24.44 4.95 5.49
N PRO A 77 23.96 5.34 6.68
CA PRO A 77 23.18 6.56 6.82
C PRO A 77 23.99 7.83 6.55
N GLU A 78 23.40 8.82 5.88
CA GLU A 78 24.03 10.10 5.55
C GLU A 78 23.19 11.33 5.98
N ASN A 79 23.83 12.49 6.16
CA ASN A 79 23.10 13.74 6.40
C ASN A 79 22.29 14.13 5.15
N GLY A 80 21.06 14.60 5.35
CA GLY A 80 20.13 14.93 4.27
C GLY A 80 19.31 13.73 3.80
N GLN A 81 19.59 12.51 4.28
CA GLN A 81 18.86 11.32 3.90
C GLN A 81 17.53 11.24 4.64
N GLN A 82 16.45 11.01 3.90
CA GLN A 82 15.15 10.70 4.48
C GLN A 82 15.15 9.22 4.90
N VAL A 83 14.76 8.93 6.14
CA VAL A 83 14.73 7.56 6.68
C VAL A 83 13.44 7.30 7.44
N LEU A 84 13.00 6.04 7.44
CA LEU A 84 11.99 5.54 8.34
C LEU A 84 12.69 4.75 9.45
N VAL A 85 12.45 5.12 10.71
CA VAL A 85 13.08 4.47 11.87
C VAL A 85 12.04 3.83 12.77
N ARG A 86 12.32 2.61 13.23
CA ARG A 86 11.60 1.99 14.34
C ARG A 86 12.38 2.25 15.62
N ALA A 87 11.77 2.90 16.59
CA ALA A 87 12.47 3.41 17.76
C ALA A 87 11.66 3.29 19.06
N LYS A 88 12.39 3.26 20.17
CA LYS A 88 11.82 3.47 21.51
C LYS A 88 11.96 4.93 21.89
N VAL A 89 10.90 5.51 22.42
CA VAL A 89 10.94 6.85 23.00
C VAL A 89 11.56 6.76 24.38
N SER A 90 12.52 7.64 24.69
CA SER A 90 13.19 7.64 25.99
C SER A 90 13.67 9.06 26.34
N LEU A 91 14.23 9.21 27.53
CA LEU A 91 14.81 10.45 28.02
C LEU A 91 16.21 10.18 28.59
N TYR A 92 17.19 10.98 28.15
CA TYR A 92 18.56 10.86 28.62
C TYR A 92 18.69 11.52 29.99
N GLU A 93 18.57 10.71 31.06
CA GLU A 93 18.46 11.18 32.45
C GLU A 93 19.54 12.18 32.88
N ALA A 94 20.78 12.01 32.41
CA ALA A 94 21.89 12.88 32.79
C ALA A 94 21.73 14.33 32.30
N ARG A 95 20.92 14.57 31.25
CA ARG A 95 20.68 15.90 30.68
C ARG A 95 19.21 16.30 30.58
N GLY A 96 18.29 15.36 30.78
CA GLY A 96 16.87 15.60 30.58
C GLY A 96 16.45 15.66 29.10
N ASP A 97 17.30 15.20 28.19
CA ASP A 97 17.05 15.32 26.75
C ASP A 97 16.09 14.23 26.27
N PHE A 98 15.00 14.63 25.61
CA PHE A 98 14.08 13.73 24.93
C PHE A 98 14.75 13.11 23.69
N GLN A 99 14.70 11.78 23.54
CA GLN A 99 15.42 11.07 22.50
C GLN A 99 14.71 9.81 21.98
N LEU A 100 15.14 9.38 20.80
CA LEU A 100 14.76 8.11 20.19
C LEU A 100 15.93 7.13 20.21
N ILE A 101 15.71 5.94 20.77
CA ILE A 101 16.65 4.82 20.66
C ILE A 101 16.25 3.97 19.46
N ILE A 102 17.07 4.00 18.41
CA ILE A 102 16.77 3.40 17.11
C ILE A 102 17.04 1.89 17.17
N GLU A 103 15.99 1.12 16.93
CA GLU A 103 16.02 -0.34 16.87
C GLU A 103 16.14 -0.87 15.43
N HIS A 104 15.65 -0.11 14.45
CA HIS A 104 15.74 -0.40 13.02
C HIS A 104 15.64 0.90 12.20
N MET A 105 16.27 0.95 11.03
CA MET A 105 16.25 2.08 10.10
C MET A 105 16.25 1.56 8.67
N GLU A 106 15.45 2.17 7.82
CA GLU A 106 15.40 1.92 6.37
C GLU A 106 15.39 3.25 5.60
N GLU A 107 15.91 3.25 4.38
CA GLU A 107 15.84 4.42 3.50
C GLU A 107 14.38 4.74 3.21
N ALA A 108 13.99 6.01 3.31
CA ALA A 108 12.59 6.41 3.09
C ALA A 108 12.22 6.54 1.60
N GLY A 109 12.81 5.74 0.71
CA GLY A 109 12.41 5.67 -0.71
C GLY A 109 10.89 5.45 -0.84
N ASP A 110 10.34 4.59 0.02
CA ASP A 110 8.90 4.37 0.15
C ASP A 110 8.14 5.53 0.80
N GLY A 111 8.76 6.37 1.64
CA GLY A 111 8.12 7.49 2.34
C GLY A 111 7.72 8.65 1.42
N ALA A 112 8.61 9.03 0.49
CA ALA A 112 8.29 10.04 -0.53
C ALA A 112 7.16 9.55 -1.45
N LEU A 113 7.28 8.32 -1.96
CA LEU A 113 6.24 7.68 -2.76
C LEU A 113 4.94 7.51 -1.97
N ARG A 114 4.99 7.19 -0.68
CA ARG A 114 3.80 7.09 0.16
C ARG A 114 3.11 8.43 0.35
N ARG A 115 3.88 9.50 0.55
CA ARG A 115 3.34 10.88 0.63
C ARG A 115 2.70 11.30 -0.69
N GLU A 116 3.34 11.02 -1.82
CA GLU A 116 2.79 11.26 -3.14
C GLU A 116 1.50 10.44 -3.39
N TYR A 117 1.50 9.17 -2.99
CA TYR A 117 0.34 8.30 -3.08
C TYR A 117 -0.85 8.83 -2.25
N GLU A 118 -0.63 9.18 -0.98
CA GLU A 118 -1.69 9.72 -0.12
C GLU A 118 -2.18 11.12 -0.59
N ALA A 119 -1.29 11.94 -1.15
CA ALA A 119 -1.67 13.20 -1.77
C ALA A 119 -2.55 12.97 -3.01
N MET A 120 -2.13 12.06 -3.90
CA MET A 120 -2.86 11.76 -5.13
C MET A 120 -4.20 11.09 -4.84
N LYS A 121 -4.24 10.15 -3.90
CA LYS A 121 -5.47 9.50 -3.42
C LYS A 121 -6.47 10.51 -2.88
N ARG A 122 -6.02 11.49 -2.06
CA ARG A 122 -6.91 12.56 -1.57
C ARG A 122 -7.44 13.43 -2.70
N ARG A 123 -6.56 13.83 -3.63
CA ARG A 123 -6.95 14.67 -4.78
C ARG A 123 -8.00 13.98 -5.65
N LEU A 124 -7.75 12.75 -6.09
CA LEU A 124 -8.66 12.01 -6.98
C LEU A 124 -9.96 11.60 -6.27
N ARG A 125 -9.92 11.36 -4.95
CA ARG A 125 -11.13 11.20 -4.14
C ARG A 125 -11.98 12.47 -4.16
N ASN A 126 -11.37 13.64 -3.99
CA ASN A 126 -12.08 14.93 -4.01
C ASN A 126 -12.65 15.27 -5.39
N GLU A 127 -12.04 14.77 -6.46
CA GLU A 127 -12.59 14.84 -7.82
C GLU A 127 -13.77 13.87 -8.05
N GLY A 128 -14.04 12.95 -7.12
CA GLY A 128 -15.16 12.02 -7.19
C GLY A 128 -14.86 10.72 -7.95
N LEU A 129 -13.62 10.47 -8.38
CA LEU A 129 -13.28 9.30 -9.20
C LEU A 129 -13.51 7.95 -8.48
N PHE A 130 -13.65 7.96 -7.15
CA PHE A 130 -13.80 6.73 -6.36
C PHE A 130 -15.28 6.42 -6.02
N GLU A 131 -16.20 7.31 -6.40
CA GLU A 131 -17.61 7.19 -6.03
C GLU A 131 -18.27 5.98 -6.69
N ALA A 132 -18.99 5.20 -5.89
CA ALA A 132 -19.67 3.99 -6.35
C ALA A 132 -20.70 4.28 -7.46
N ALA A 133 -21.23 5.51 -7.51
CA ALA A 133 -22.18 5.95 -8.53
C ALA A 133 -21.60 5.98 -9.95
N HIS A 134 -20.28 6.03 -10.10
CA HIS A 134 -19.62 6.02 -11.41
C HIS A 134 -19.21 4.61 -11.87
N LYS A 135 -19.30 3.61 -11.00
CA LYS A 135 -18.85 2.25 -11.28
C LYS A 135 -19.88 1.51 -12.15
N GLN A 136 -19.39 0.87 -13.19
CA GLN A 136 -20.15 0.06 -14.12
C GLN A 136 -20.36 -1.35 -13.59
N ALA A 137 -21.50 -1.96 -13.91
CA ALA A 137 -21.77 -3.35 -13.54
C ALA A 137 -20.93 -4.31 -14.39
N ILE A 138 -20.31 -5.31 -13.73
CA ILE A 138 -19.60 -6.37 -14.43
C ILE A 138 -20.61 -7.36 -15.04
N PRO A 139 -20.47 -7.76 -16.32
CA PRO A 139 -21.32 -8.79 -16.91
C PRO A 139 -21.19 -10.12 -16.16
N GLU A 140 -22.32 -10.75 -15.81
CA GLU A 140 -22.31 -12.08 -15.16
C GLU A 140 -21.69 -13.18 -16.03
N LEU A 141 -21.81 -13.03 -17.35
CA LEU A 141 -21.23 -13.94 -18.34
C LEU A 141 -20.62 -13.13 -19.49
N PRO A 142 -19.36 -12.69 -19.38
CA PRO A 142 -18.69 -11.97 -20.46
C PRO A 142 -18.52 -12.91 -21.66
N LYS A 143 -18.84 -12.42 -22.86
CA LYS A 143 -18.58 -13.13 -24.12
C LYS A 143 -17.12 -13.05 -24.51
N GLN A 144 -16.37 -12.06 -24.03
CA GLN A 144 -14.92 -11.95 -24.19
C GLN A 144 -14.29 -11.10 -23.09
N ILE A 145 -13.18 -11.59 -22.52
CA ILE A 145 -12.41 -10.86 -21.49
C ILE A 145 -11.13 -10.30 -22.12
N GLY A 146 -10.90 -9.00 -21.97
CA GLY A 146 -9.62 -8.37 -22.30
C GLY A 146 -8.68 -8.40 -21.10
N VAL A 147 -7.44 -8.86 -21.24
CA VAL A 147 -6.47 -8.93 -20.13
C VAL A 147 -5.29 -8.01 -20.42
N LEU A 148 -5.13 -6.96 -19.61
CA LEU A 148 -4.00 -6.03 -19.65
C LEU A 148 -2.95 -6.50 -18.64
N THR A 149 -1.88 -7.11 -19.12
CA THR A 149 -0.82 -7.63 -18.26
C THR A 149 0.49 -7.86 -19.02
N SER A 150 1.54 -8.24 -18.30
CA SER A 150 2.81 -8.65 -18.89
C SER A 150 2.68 -10.05 -19.53
N PRO A 151 3.16 -10.25 -20.78
CA PRO A 151 2.99 -11.51 -21.51
C PRO A 151 3.78 -12.69 -20.91
N THR A 152 4.75 -12.45 -20.03
CA THR A 152 5.65 -13.48 -19.50
C THR A 152 5.49 -13.72 -17.99
N GLY A 153 4.60 -12.99 -17.32
CA GLY A 153 4.44 -13.02 -15.87
C GLY A 153 3.72 -14.25 -15.31
N ALA A 154 3.83 -14.47 -13.99
CA ALA A 154 3.03 -15.49 -13.30
C ALA A 154 1.53 -15.15 -13.32
N ALA A 155 1.17 -13.88 -13.17
CA ALA A 155 -0.21 -13.41 -13.13
C ALA A 155 -1.04 -13.86 -14.33
N ILE A 156 -0.52 -13.76 -15.57
CA ILE A 156 -1.24 -14.23 -16.76
C ILE A 156 -1.44 -15.75 -16.73
N ARG A 157 -0.46 -16.53 -16.27
CA ARG A 157 -0.59 -17.98 -16.18
C ARG A 157 -1.66 -18.37 -15.17
N ASP A 158 -1.72 -17.68 -14.04
CA ASP A 158 -2.71 -17.91 -13.00
C ASP A 158 -4.13 -17.60 -13.50
N ILE A 159 -4.32 -16.45 -14.16
CA ILE A 159 -5.59 -16.07 -14.79
C ILE A 159 -6.04 -17.13 -15.81
N LEU A 160 -5.15 -17.49 -16.75
CA LEU A 160 -5.47 -18.47 -17.79
C LEU A 160 -5.80 -19.85 -17.21
N SER A 161 -5.08 -20.27 -16.17
CA SER A 161 -5.31 -21.55 -15.49
C SER A 161 -6.69 -21.59 -14.84
N VAL A 162 -7.07 -20.54 -14.11
CA VAL A 162 -8.37 -20.43 -13.43
C VAL A 162 -9.51 -20.38 -14.46
N LEU A 163 -9.42 -19.52 -15.48
CA LEU A 163 -10.45 -19.39 -16.51
C LEU A 163 -10.62 -20.71 -17.28
N LYS A 164 -9.53 -21.40 -17.63
CA LYS A 164 -9.58 -22.71 -18.30
C LYS A 164 -10.24 -23.78 -17.43
N ARG A 165 -10.00 -23.75 -16.12
CA ARG A 165 -10.59 -24.71 -15.17
C ARG A 165 -12.08 -24.44 -14.94
N ARG A 166 -12.46 -23.18 -14.74
CA ARG A 166 -13.83 -22.77 -14.37
C ARG A 166 -14.75 -22.65 -15.59
N PHE A 167 -14.35 -21.96 -16.64
CA PHE A 167 -15.21 -21.74 -17.80
C PHE A 167 -14.39 -21.51 -19.08
N PRO A 168 -13.87 -22.58 -19.71
CA PRO A 168 -12.95 -22.48 -20.86
C PRO A 168 -13.61 -21.94 -22.14
N SER A 169 -14.93 -21.75 -22.14
CA SER A 169 -15.68 -21.23 -23.29
C SER A 169 -15.61 -19.71 -23.43
N ILE A 170 -15.13 -18.98 -22.42
CA ILE A 170 -14.93 -17.52 -22.51
C ILE A 170 -13.60 -17.26 -23.24
N PRO A 171 -13.62 -16.64 -24.44
CA PRO A 171 -12.43 -16.17 -25.13
C PRO A 171 -11.69 -15.08 -24.34
N ILE A 172 -10.36 -15.09 -24.49
CA ILE A 172 -9.47 -14.17 -23.79
C ILE A 172 -8.63 -13.43 -24.84
N LEU A 173 -8.69 -12.10 -24.81
CA LEU A 173 -7.86 -11.24 -25.64
C LEU A 173 -6.79 -10.58 -24.77
N ILE A 174 -5.52 -10.85 -25.06
CA ILE A 174 -4.40 -10.29 -24.28
C ILE A 174 -3.95 -8.97 -24.90
N TYR A 175 -3.93 -7.92 -24.08
CA TYR A 175 -3.30 -6.63 -24.38
C TYR A 175 -1.96 -6.58 -23.63
N PRO A 176 -0.84 -6.96 -24.29
CA PRO A 176 0.45 -7.04 -23.63
C PRO A 176 0.95 -5.63 -23.29
N VAL A 177 1.16 -5.37 -22.00
CA VAL A 177 1.67 -4.10 -21.50
C VAL A 177 2.76 -4.32 -20.46
N PRO A 178 3.78 -3.44 -20.37
CA PRO A 178 4.63 -3.39 -19.19
C PRO A 178 3.79 -3.03 -17.97
N VAL A 179 3.96 -3.78 -16.90
CA VAL A 179 3.20 -3.65 -15.64
C VAL A 179 4.03 -3.07 -14.50
N GLN A 180 5.24 -2.59 -14.78
CA GLN A 180 6.13 -1.91 -13.85
C GLN A 180 7.16 -1.10 -14.63
N GLY A 181 7.83 -0.17 -13.95
CA GLY A 181 8.90 0.64 -14.52
C GLY A 181 8.41 1.85 -15.34
N GLN A 182 9.37 2.66 -15.76
CA GLN A 182 9.09 3.94 -16.41
C GLN A 182 8.30 3.78 -17.71
N GLY A 183 7.21 4.53 -17.85
CA GLY A 183 6.35 4.52 -19.03
C GLY A 183 5.29 3.42 -19.04
N ALA A 184 5.24 2.54 -18.03
CA ALA A 184 4.20 1.52 -17.91
C ALA A 184 2.79 2.13 -17.88
N THR A 185 2.58 3.17 -17.06
CA THR A 185 1.33 3.92 -16.94
C THR A 185 0.77 4.34 -18.30
N LYS A 186 1.59 4.98 -19.13
CA LYS A 186 1.19 5.44 -20.47
C LYS A 186 0.79 4.28 -21.38
N LYS A 187 1.52 3.16 -21.33
CA LYS A 187 1.21 1.98 -22.14
C LYS A 187 -0.07 1.29 -21.69
N ILE A 188 -0.33 1.22 -20.39
CA ILE A 188 -1.58 0.69 -19.85
C ILE A 188 -2.76 1.58 -20.28
N ALA A 189 -2.66 2.89 -20.12
CA ALA A 189 -3.69 3.84 -20.54
C ALA A 189 -4.00 3.73 -22.05
N GLN A 190 -2.96 3.64 -22.90
CA GLN A 190 -3.11 3.43 -24.35
C GLN A 190 -3.79 2.09 -24.69
N ALA A 191 -3.52 1.04 -23.91
CA ALA A 191 -4.18 -0.26 -24.11
C ALA A 191 -5.66 -0.22 -23.71
N ILE A 192 -6.03 0.51 -22.65
CA ILE A 192 -7.42 0.76 -22.28
C ILE A 192 -8.13 1.53 -23.41
N GLU A 193 -7.53 2.59 -23.92
CA GLU A 193 -8.06 3.36 -25.04
C GLU A 193 -8.25 2.49 -26.29
N LEU A 194 -7.24 1.69 -26.64
CA LEU A 194 -7.32 0.75 -27.76
C LEU A 194 -8.44 -0.28 -27.59
N ALA A 195 -8.63 -0.81 -26.38
CA ALA A 195 -9.71 -1.75 -26.10
C ALA A 195 -11.09 -1.11 -26.29
N ASN A 196 -11.27 0.12 -25.80
CA ASN A 196 -12.48 0.90 -26.00
C ASN A 196 -12.76 1.23 -27.48
N ILE A 197 -11.72 1.48 -28.28
CA ILE A 197 -11.86 1.68 -29.73
C ILE A 197 -12.28 0.38 -30.43
N ARG A 198 -11.69 -0.75 -30.05
CA ARG A 198 -11.96 -2.06 -30.68
C ARG A 198 -13.32 -2.63 -30.31
N ARG A 199 -13.82 -2.36 -29.09
CA ARG A 199 -15.10 -2.87 -28.57
C ARG A 199 -15.27 -4.39 -28.72
N GLU A 200 -14.18 -5.12 -28.56
CA GLU A 200 -14.14 -6.59 -28.69
C GLU A 200 -14.35 -7.31 -27.36
N CYS A 201 -14.21 -6.61 -26.24
CA CYS A 201 -14.28 -7.17 -24.89
C CYS A 201 -15.46 -6.58 -24.14
N ASP A 202 -16.15 -7.40 -23.35
CA ASP A 202 -17.23 -6.93 -22.48
C ASP A 202 -16.71 -6.47 -21.11
N VAL A 203 -15.49 -6.86 -20.75
CA VAL A 203 -14.81 -6.50 -19.50
C VAL A 203 -13.30 -6.55 -19.70
N LEU A 204 -12.60 -5.63 -19.03
CA LEU A 204 -11.13 -5.60 -18.99
C LEU A 204 -10.64 -6.04 -17.60
N LEU A 205 -9.60 -6.87 -17.59
CA LEU A 205 -8.88 -7.28 -16.39
C LEU A 205 -7.49 -6.64 -16.43
N LEU A 206 -7.27 -5.65 -15.57
CA LEU A 206 -5.96 -5.07 -15.35
C LEU A 206 -5.24 -5.84 -14.25
N SER A 207 -4.13 -6.50 -14.57
CA SER A 207 -3.52 -7.43 -13.61
C SER A 207 -2.00 -7.42 -13.56
N ARG A 208 -1.49 -7.51 -12.33
CA ARG A 208 -0.07 -7.67 -11.98
C ARG A 208 0.03 -8.43 -10.65
N GLY A 209 1.11 -9.19 -10.44
CA GLY A 209 1.40 -9.83 -9.16
C GLY A 209 1.77 -8.83 -8.04
N GLY A 210 2.18 -9.33 -6.88
CA GLY A 210 2.69 -8.51 -5.77
C GLY A 210 4.10 -7.95 -6.01
N GLY A 211 4.49 -6.98 -5.18
CA GLY A 211 5.82 -6.36 -5.15
C GLY A 211 5.81 -5.03 -4.41
N SER A 212 6.92 -4.29 -4.47
CA SER A 212 7.09 -3.04 -3.70
C SER A 212 6.17 -1.91 -4.19
N LEU A 213 6.08 -0.82 -3.43
CA LEU A 213 5.35 0.38 -3.84
C LEU A 213 5.90 0.95 -5.15
N GLU A 214 7.22 0.87 -5.34
CA GLU A 214 7.91 1.25 -6.59
C GLU A 214 7.47 0.39 -7.77
N ASP A 215 7.41 -0.93 -7.61
CA ASP A 215 6.96 -1.83 -8.68
C ASP A 215 5.50 -1.54 -9.07
N LEU A 216 4.68 -1.16 -8.07
CA LEU A 216 3.27 -0.86 -8.22
C LEU A 216 2.98 0.58 -8.64
N TRP A 217 4.01 1.43 -8.75
CA TRP A 217 3.81 2.87 -8.88
C TRP A 217 3.03 3.26 -10.13
N ALA A 218 3.19 2.51 -11.22
CA ALA A 218 2.46 2.73 -12.46
C ALA A 218 0.93 2.67 -12.30
N PHE A 219 0.44 1.96 -11.28
CA PHE A 219 -0.98 1.84 -10.94
C PHE A 219 -1.50 2.96 -10.03
N ASN A 220 -0.59 3.79 -9.53
CA ASN A 220 -0.91 4.92 -8.67
C ASN A 220 -0.94 6.25 -9.41
N GLU A 221 -0.44 6.32 -10.65
CA GLU A 221 -0.38 7.56 -11.40
C GLU A 221 -1.75 8.05 -11.89
N GLU A 222 -1.92 9.38 -11.84
CA GLU A 222 -3.14 10.10 -12.22
C GLU A 222 -3.58 9.83 -13.66
N LEU A 223 -2.63 9.69 -14.60
CA LEU A 223 -2.93 9.39 -15.99
C LEU A 223 -3.74 8.09 -16.13
N LEU A 224 -3.35 7.05 -15.40
CA LEU A 224 -4.05 5.77 -15.44
C LEU A 224 -5.39 5.84 -14.71
N ALA A 225 -5.47 6.54 -13.58
CA ALA A 225 -6.73 6.77 -12.88
C ALA A 225 -7.78 7.39 -13.82
N HIS A 226 -7.43 8.46 -14.55
CA HIS A 226 -8.34 9.07 -15.52
C HIS A 226 -8.66 8.16 -16.71
N ALA A 227 -7.71 7.33 -17.15
CA ALA A 227 -7.95 6.38 -18.23
C ALA A 227 -8.95 5.27 -17.82
N ILE A 228 -8.83 4.77 -16.58
CA ILE A 228 -9.76 3.78 -16.02
C ILE A 228 -11.15 4.41 -15.89
N PHE A 229 -11.24 5.59 -15.28
CA PHE A 229 -12.50 6.29 -15.06
C PHE A 229 -13.27 6.59 -16.35
N LYS A 230 -12.56 6.87 -17.45
CA LYS A 230 -13.16 7.20 -18.76
C LYS A 230 -13.46 5.97 -19.63
N SER A 231 -13.15 4.76 -19.17
CA SER A 231 -13.37 3.54 -19.95
C SER A 231 -14.87 3.28 -20.15
N GLU A 232 -15.28 2.99 -21.38
CA GLU A 232 -16.65 2.54 -21.71
C GLU A 232 -16.84 1.04 -21.43
N ILE A 233 -15.75 0.29 -21.35
CA ILE A 233 -15.74 -1.13 -20.96
C ILE A 233 -15.41 -1.22 -19.47
N PRO A 234 -16.19 -1.96 -18.66
CA PRO A 234 -15.92 -2.10 -17.24
C PRO A 234 -14.56 -2.74 -16.97
N ILE A 235 -13.86 -2.28 -15.94
CA ILE A 235 -12.51 -2.69 -15.56
C ILE A 235 -12.52 -3.34 -14.19
N VAL A 236 -11.98 -4.56 -14.13
CA VAL A 236 -11.60 -5.24 -12.90
C VAL A 236 -10.11 -5.04 -12.66
N SER A 237 -9.75 -4.48 -11.50
CA SER A 237 -8.36 -4.38 -11.06
C SER A 237 -7.98 -5.59 -10.22
N ALA A 238 -6.82 -6.16 -10.51
CA ALA A 238 -6.24 -7.29 -9.81
C ALA A 238 -4.72 -7.12 -9.70
N VAL A 239 -4.33 -6.07 -8.98
CA VAL A 239 -2.96 -5.60 -8.85
C VAL A 239 -2.47 -5.87 -7.43
N GLY A 240 -1.50 -6.78 -7.29
CA GLY A 240 -0.92 -7.13 -5.99
C GLY A 240 -1.66 -8.24 -5.24
N HIS A 241 -1.60 -8.21 -3.91
CA HIS A 241 -2.29 -9.12 -2.97
C HIS A 241 -3.33 -8.39 -2.12
N GLU A 242 -3.93 -9.10 -1.15
CA GLU A 242 -4.98 -8.58 -0.26
C GLU A 242 -4.67 -7.23 0.37
N VAL A 243 -3.42 -7.00 0.78
CA VAL A 243 -2.97 -5.78 1.49
C VAL A 243 -2.47 -4.67 0.56
N ASP A 244 -2.26 -4.97 -0.72
CA ASP A 244 -1.75 -4.00 -1.70
C ASP A 244 -2.94 -3.23 -2.29
N PHE A 245 -3.03 -1.93 -2.00
CA PHE A 245 -4.07 -1.06 -2.54
C PHE A 245 -3.46 0.05 -3.38
N THR A 246 -3.78 0.04 -4.67
CA THR A 246 -3.36 1.06 -5.63
C THR A 246 -4.49 2.06 -5.93
N ILE A 247 -4.16 3.19 -6.55
CA ILE A 247 -5.19 4.13 -7.01
C ILE A 247 -6.09 3.48 -8.07
N ALA A 248 -5.51 2.69 -8.98
CA ALA A 248 -6.27 1.91 -9.95
C ALA A 248 -7.37 1.05 -9.31
N ASP A 249 -7.11 0.45 -8.14
CA ASP A 249 -8.11 -0.37 -7.43
C ASP A 249 -9.32 0.44 -6.93
N PHE A 250 -9.11 1.71 -6.55
CA PHE A 250 -10.19 2.56 -6.08
C PHE A 250 -11.06 3.06 -7.24
N VAL A 251 -10.44 3.36 -8.37
CA VAL A 251 -11.11 3.89 -9.57
C VAL A 251 -11.78 2.79 -10.40
N ALA A 252 -11.22 1.58 -10.42
CA ALA A 252 -11.80 0.45 -11.12
C ALA A 252 -13.22 0.12 -10.62
N ASP A 253 -14.01 -0.47 -11.50
CA ASP A 253 -15.40 -0.84 -11.20
C ASP A 253 -15.46 -1.91 -10.12
N VAL A 254 -14.52 -2.87 -10.19
CA VAL A 254 -14.35 -3.91 -9.16
C VAL A 254 -12.88 -4.15 -8.89
N ARG A 255 -12.54 -4.30 -7.60
CA ARG A 255 -11.23 -4.80 -7.16
C ARG A 255 -11.32 -6.29 -6.84
N ALA A 256 -10.36 -7.06 -7.32
CA ALA A 256 -10.07 -8.41 -6.88
C ALA A 256 -8.70 -8.44 -6.17
N ALA A 257 -8.61 -9.20 -5.08
CA ALA A 257 -7.40 -9.23 -4.25
C ALA A 257 -6.19 -9.89 -4.93
N THR A 258 -6.42 -10.76 -5.91
CA THR A 258 -5.35 -11.45 -6.66
C THR A 258 -5.78 -11.68 -8.12
N PRO A 259 -4.82 -11.91 -9.04
CA PRO A 259 -5.13 -12.28 -10.42
C PRO A 259 -6.05 -13.51 -10.54
N SER A 260 -5.84 -14.52 -9.68
CA SER A 260 -6.70 -15.71 -9.61
C SER A 260 -8.11 -15.37 -9.16
N ALA A 261 -8.28 -14.57 -8.09
CA ALA A 261 -9.59 -14.16 -7.61
C ALA A 261 -10.36 -13.35 -8.66
N ALA A 262 -9.65 -12.54 -9.45
CA ALA A 262 -10.26 -11.80 -10.55
C ALA A 262 -10.78 -12.73 -11.65
N ALA A 263 -10.01 -13.76 -12.00
CA ALA A 263 -10.45 -14.79 -12.94
C ALA A 263 -11.66 -15.57 -12.40
N GLU A 264 -11.73 -15.84 -11.10
CA GLU A 264 -12.92 -16.46 -10.49
C GLU A 264 -14.14 -15.53 -10.52
N LEU A 265 -13.94 -14.23 -10.28
CA LEU A 265 -15.01 -13.23 -10.36
C LEU A 265 -15.57 -13.09 -11.79
N LEU A 266 -14.71 -13.20 -12.79
CA LEU A 266 -15.06 -13.06 -14.21
C LEU A 266 -15.51 -14.38 -14.87
N SER A 267 -15.52 -15.50 -14.14
CA SER A 267 -15.94 -16.79 -14.69
C SER A 267 -16.99 -17.48 -13.83
N PRO A 268 -18.06 -17.99 -14.44
CA PRO A 268 -19.05 -18.74 -13.70
C PRO A 268 -18.50 -20.05 -13.14
N ASP A 269 -19.16 -20.59 -12.11
CA ASP A 269 -18.82 -21.91 -11.59
C ASP A 269 -19.30 -23.03 -12.52
N ARG A 270 -18.35 -23.81 -13.04
CA ARG A 270 -18.65 -24.95 -13.92
C ARG A 270 -19.67 -25.92 -13.33
N GLN A 271 -19.54 -26.24 -12.04
CA GLN A 271 -20.38 -27.24 -11.40
C GLN A 271 -21.80 -26.71 -11.24
N GLU A 272 -21.95 -25.44 -10.88
CA GLU A 272 -23.25 -24.77 -10.80
C GLU A 272 -23.96 -24.75 -12.17
N TRP A 273 -23.22 -24.43 -13.23
CA TRP A 273 -23.77 -24.43 -14.59
C TRP A 273 -24.17 -25.82 -15.06
N LEU A 274 -23.35 -26.84 -14.79
CA LEU A 274 -23.71 -28.24 -15.08
C LEU A 274 -24.93 -28.70 -14.29
N ALA A 275 -25.03 -28.32 -13.01
CA ALA A 275 -26.19 -28.63 -12.18
C ALA A 275 -27.47 -27.97 -12.72
N ARG A 276 -27.36 -26.72 -13.20
CA ARG A 276 -28.47 -25.99 -13.83
C ARG A 276 -28.89 -26.60 -15.16
N LEU A 277 -27.94 -27.03 -16.00
CA LEU A 277 -28.24 -27.76 -17.24
C LEU A 277 -28.94 -29.08 -16.95
N ASN A 278 -28.43 -29.86 -15.99
CA ASN A 278 -29.01 -31.14 -15.59
C ASN A 278 -30.41 -31.00 -14.98
N SER A 279 -30.70 -29.90 -14.28
CA SER A 279 -32.05 -29.64 -13.74
C SER A 279 -33.02 -29.23 -14.85
N LEU A 280 -32.60 -28.39 -15.80
CA LEU A 280 -33.40 -28.03 -16.97
C LEU A 280 -33.68 -29.24 -17.87
N GLN A 281 -32.69 -30.11 -18.09
CA GLN A 281 -32.86 -31.33 -18.86
C GLN A 281 -33.88 -32.29 -18.21
N ARG A 282 -33.83 -32.44 -16.88
CA ARG A 282 -34.81 -33.25 -16.14
C ARG A 282 -36.24 -32.71 -16.25
N ARG A 283 -36.41 -31.38 -16.31
CA ARG A 283 -37.72 -30.73 -16.51
C ARG A 283 -38.26 -30.82 -17.94
N LEU A 284 -37.39 -31.05 -18.92
CA LEU A 284 -37.77 -31.21 -20.33
C LEU A 284 -38.14 -32.67 -20.66
N LEU A 285 -37.51 -33.63 -19.98
CA LEU A 285 -37.71 -35.07 -20.19
C LEU A 285 -38.76 -35.70 -19.28
N GLY A 286 -39.19 -35.00 -18.23
CA GLY A 286 -40.29 -35.40 -17.34
C GLY A 286 -41.51 -34.53 -17.57
#